data_AF-A0A6J2AYX6-F1
#
_entry.id   AF-A0A6J2AYX6-F1
#
_cell.length_a   1.000
_cell.length_b   1.000
_cell.length_c   1.000
_cell.angle_alpha   90.00
_cell.angle_beta   90.00
_cell.angle_gamma   90.00
#
_symmetry.space_group_name_H-M   'P 1'
#
loop_
_entity.id
_entity.type
_entity.pdbx_description
1 polymer ?
#
loop_
_entity_poly.entity_id
_entity_poly.type
_entity_poly.pdbx_seq_one_letter_code
_entity_poly.pdbx_strand_id
1 'polypeptide(L)'
;MKWNSHMTSQILHGDTLRGGEAGECRRHFIPTSPVHMISSCLRHPHQRAKLKSVKEVLHFSGPDLQRLTRLPSLDVQHLLRTASSHLQGTCVCTALHLHQQKQRFPAQHQRLSLGCPVLDGLLRGGLPLDGLTELAGPSSSGKTQLALQLCLTVQFPRQHGGLEAGAVYICTEDVFPSVRLQQLMAQQRRLRTDVPGDVVERIKFGNQIFIEHVADVDTLLECVRKKVPVLLSRGVARLVVIDSVAAPFRCEFDGAASVPRARRLQALGAALRRLSCTFQSPVLCINQETTDSPQYCKHKASTTETAHWPRELPGRLRGQEPGGSGGPGLPQPPP
;
A
#
# COMPACT_ATOMS: atom_id res chain seq x y z
N MET A 1 56.13 -0.25 -1.29
CA MET A 1 56.07 -1.53 -0.56
C MET A 1 54.68 -2.14 -0.76
N LYS A 2 54.65 -3.45 -1.01
CA LYS A 2 53.61 -4.20 -1.71
C LYS A 2 52.21 -4.14 -1.06
N TRP A 3 51.23 -3.79 -1.89
CA TRP A 3 49.85 -4.28 -1.76
C TRP A 3 49.83 -5.79 -1.94
N ASN A 4 49.14 -6.52 -1.07
CA ASN A 4 48.73 -7.90 -1.37
C ASN A 4 47.22 -8.03 -1.17
N SER A 5 46.56 -8.16 -2.31
CA SER A 5 45.20 -8.63 -2.51
C SER A 5 45.10 -10.07 -2.04
N HIS A 6 44.21 -10.38 -1.08
CA HIS A 6 43.43 -11.62 -1.02
C HIS A 6 42.50 -11.60 0.21
N MET A 7 41.20 -11.47 -0.06
CA MET A 7 40.01 -11.95 0.70
C MET A 7 38.85 -10.95 0.61
N THR A 8 38.53 -10.56 -0.62
CA THR A 8 37.20 -10.06 -0.99
C THR A 8 36.47 -11.21 -1.70
N SER A 9 35.94 -12.15 -0.94
CA SER A 9 34.92 -13.09 -1.40
C SER A 9 34.29 -13.77 -0.19
N GLN A 10 32.96 -13.88 -0.20
CA GLN A 10 32.10 -14.59 0.76
C GLN A 10 31.71 -13.86 2.06
N ILE A 11 30.85 -12.83 1.96
CA ILE A 11 29.71 -12.68 2.90
C ILE A 11 28.49 -12.15 2.11
N LEU A 12 28.08 -12.95 1.14
CA LEU A 12 26.75 -12.90 0.54
C LEU A 12 26.33 -14.36 0.43
N HIS A 13 25.81 -14.95 1.50
CA HIS A 13 24.88 -16.08 1.51
C HIS A 13 24.46 -16.35 2.97
N GLY A 14 23.20 -16.72 3.16
CA GLY A 14 22.51 -16.72 4.45
C GLY A 14 23.14 -17.60 5.52
N ASP A 15 23.33 -17.02 6.71
CA ASP A 15 23.70 -17.77 7.90
C ASP A 15 22.46 -18.43 8.51
N THR A 16 22.28 -19.70 8.15
CA THR A 16 21.41 -20.63 8.87
C THR A 16 22.19 -21.17 10.06
N LEU A 17 21.71 -20.92 11.28
CA LEU A 17 22.38 -21.29 12.55
C LEU A 17 22.43 -22.82 12.72
N ARG A 18 23.63 -23.43 12.81
CA ARG A 18 23.84 -24.79 13.33
C ARG A 18 24.07 -24.76 14.85
N GLY A 19 23.46 -25.72 15.55
CA GLY A 19 23.46 -25.84 17.00
C GLY A 19 24.71 -26.53 17.58
N GLY A 20 25.11 -26.07 18.78
CA GLY A 20 26.11 -26.68 19.65
C GLY A 20 25.67 -26.54 21.11
N GLU A 21 26.00 -27.55 21.92
CA GLU A 21 25.40 -27.91 23.22
C GLU A 21 25.72 -26.97 24.39
N ALA A 22 24.94 -27.17 25.46
CA ALA A 22 24.79 -26.31 26.63
C ALA A 22 25.95 -26.40 27.65
N GLY A 23 26.34 -25.25 28.18
CA GLY A 23 27.18 -25.10 29.36
C GLY A 23 26.76 -23.86 30.16
N GLU A 24 26.40 -24.07 31.41
CA GLU A 24 25.86 -23.08 32.34
C GLU A 24 26.96 -22.16 32.88
N CYS A 25 26.83 -20.84 32.71
CA CYS A 25 27.71 -19.87 33.37
C CYS A 25 26.99 -18.53 33.60
N ARG A 26 26.59 -18.27 34.85
CA ARG A 26 26.26 -16.93 35.35
C ARG A 26 27.53 -16.08 35.38
N ARG A 27 27.77 -15.29 34.33
CA ARG A 27 28.66 -14.14 34.36
C ARG A 27 27.97 -12.98 33.65
N HIS A 28 28.13 -11.76 34.16
CA HIS A 28 27.68 -10.53 33.53
C HIS A 28 28.28 -10.48 32.12
N PHE A 29 27.45 -10.80 31.12
CA PHE A 29 27.86 -10.96 29.74
C PHE A 29 27.73 -9.59 29.06
N ILE A 30 28.86 -8.90 28.86
CA ILE A 30 28.92 -7.69 28.03
C ILE A 30 29.21 -8.16 26.60
N PRO A 31 28.23 -8.20 25.68
CA PRO A 31 28.45 -8.81 24.38
C PRO A 31 29.12 -7.79 23.47
N THR A 32 30.28 -8.15 22.93
CA THR A 32 31.12 -7.29 22.08
C THR A 32 30.65 -7.19 20.62
N SER A 33 29.53 -7.82 20.27
CA SER A 33 28.95 -7.75 18.91
C SER A 33 27.41 -7.66 18.94
N PRO A 34 26.80 -6.72 18.18
CA PRO A 34 25.34 -6.60 18.01
C PRO A 34 24.66 -7.90 17.59
N VAL A 35 25.33 -8.69 16.76
CA VAL A 35 24.86 -9.99 16.26
C VAL A 35 24.82 -11.01 17.40
N HIS A 36 25.77 -10.95 18.33
CA HIS A 36 25.82 -11.84 19.49
C HIS A 36 24.76 -11.53 20.54
N MET A 37 24.45 -10.23 20.77
CA MET A 37 23.32 -9.76 21.61
C MET A 37 21.97 -10.26 21.06
N ILE A 38 21.76 -10.08 19.76
CA ILE A 38 20.50 -10.48 19.10
C ILE A 38 20.42 -12.02 19.06
N SER A 39 21.52 -12.70 18.74
CA SER A 39 21.60 -14.17 18.79
C SER A 39 21.42 -14.73 20.21
N SER A 40 21.95 -14.10 21.26
CA SER A 40 21.74 -14.54 22.65
C SER A 40 20.31 -14.30 23.13
N CYS A 41 19.68 -13.17 22.78
CA CYS A 41 18.26 -12.93 23.06
C CYS A 41 17.34 -13.90 22.30
N LEU A 42 17.73 -14.35 21.10
CA LEU A 42 17.00 -15.32 20.28
C LEU A 42 17.24 -16.80 20.63
N ARG A 43 18.23 -17.10 21.50
CA ARG A 43 18.63 -18.48 21.85
C ARG A 43 17.82 -19.11 23.00
N HIS A 44 16.98 -18.35 23.71
CA HIS A 44 16.11 -18.93 24.72
C HIS A 44 14.85 -19.56 24.09
N PRO A 45 14.60 -20.87 24.28
CA PRO A 45 13.51 -21.61 23.62
C PRO A 45 12.12 -21.01 23.86
N HIS A 46 11.92 -20.31 24.97
CA HIS A 46 10.66 -19.67 25.36
C HIS A 46 10.51 -18.20 24.92
N GLN A 47 11.52 -17.62 24.25
CA GLN A 47 11.61 -16.19 23.89
C GLN A 47 11.79 -15.99 22.39
N ARG A 48 11.07 -16.74 21.55
CA ARG A 48 10.94 -16.47 20.10
C ARG A 48 10.17 -15.16 19.86
N ALA A 49 10.73 -14.02 20.27
CA ALA A 49 10.37 -12.73 19.71
C ALA A 49 10.67 -12.80 18.21
N LYS A 50 9.69 -12.48 17.37
CA LYS A 50 9.74 -12.59 15.90
C LYS A 50 10.71 -11.59 15.24
N LEU A 51 11.75 -11.13 15.93
CA LEU A 51 12.73 -10.19 15.42
C LEU A 51 13.69 -10.92 14.47
N LYS A 52 13.57 -10.64 13.18
CA LYS A 52 14.33 -11.28 12.10
C LYS A 52 15.56 -10.48 11.68
N SER A 53 15.69 -9.22 12.09
CA SER A 53 16.82 -8.36 11.72
C SER A 53 17.10 -7.26 12.75
N VAL A 54 18.32 -6.72 12.73
CA VAL A 54 18.72 -5.54 13.52
C VAL A 54 17.85 -4.33 13.20
N LYS A 55 17.45 -4.16 11.93
CA LYS A 55 16.58 -3.06 11.48
C LYS A 55 15.20 -3.14 12.12
N GLU A 56 14.70 -4.35 12.31
CA GLU A 56 13.38 -4.57 12.91
C GLU A 56 13.33 -4.17 14.39
N VAL A 57 14.44 -4.28 15.12
CA VAL A 57 14.55 -3.77 16.50
C VAL A 57 14.19 -2.29 16.56
N LEU A 58 14.69 -1.49 15.61
CA LEU A 58 14.45 -0.05 15.56
C LEU A 58 13.01 0.33 15.12
N HIS A 59 12.18 -0.63 14.67
CA HIS A 59 10.78 -0.36 14.35
C HIS A 59 9.85 -0.39 15.57
N PHE A 60 10.35 -0.83 16.74
CA PHE A 60 9.58 -0.93 17.97
C PHE A 60 10.02 0.14 18.98
N SER A 61 9.07 0.64 19.77
CA SER A 61 9.39 1.49 20.91
C SER A 61 10.08 0.69 22.01
N GLY A 62 10.80 1.35 22.92
CA GLY A 62 11.39 0.70 24.10
C GLY A 62 10.36 -0.13 24.89
N PRO A 63 9.20 0.43 25.27
CA PRO A 63 8.14 -0.34 25.93
C PRO A 63 7.60 -1.51 25.10
N ASP A 64 7.47 -1.37 23.78
CA ASP A 64 7.04 -2.48 22.91
C ASP A 64 8.07 -3.60 22.88
N LEU A 65 9.36 -3.26 22.79
CA LEU A 65 10.44 -4.23 22.87
C LEU A 65 10.44 -4.93 24.22
N GLN A 66 10.31 -4.21 25.34
CA GLN A 66 10.22 -4.82 26.67
C GLN A 66 9.07 -5.83 26.73
N ARG A 67 7.89 -5.49 26.21
CA ARG A 67 6.75 -6.41 26.16
C ARG A 67 7.00 -7.61 25.24
N LEU A 68 7.64 -7.39 24.11
CA LEU A 68 7.89 -8.40 23.08
C LEU A 68 9.01 -9.39 23.48
N THR A 69 10.09 -8.88 24.06
CA THR A 69 11.29 -9.66 24.40
C THR A 69 11.34 -10.07 25.87
N ARG A 70 10.51 -9.45 26.72
CA ARG A 70 10.54 -9.59 28.19
C ARG A 70 11.88 -9.20 28.83
N LEU A 71 12.68 -8.41 28.13
CA LEU A 71 13.94 -7.86 28.65
C LEU A 71 13.67 -6.67 29.59
N PRO A 72 14.51 -6.46 30.61
CA PRO A 72 14.43 -5.27 31.45
C PRO A 72 14.73 -4.00 30.65
N SER A 73 14.29 -2.86 31.18
CA SER A 73 14.36 -1.58 30.48
C SER A 73 15.78 -1.17 30.07
N LEU A 74 16.77 -1.46 30.93
CA LEU A 74 18.18 -1.20 30.67
C LEU A 74 18.70 -2.00 29.47
N ASP A 75 18.41 -3.30 29.42
CA ASP A 75 18.84 -4.17 28.32
C ASP A 75 18.18 -3.76 27.00
N VAL A 76 16.92 -3.34 27.03
CA VAL A 76 16.23 -2.81 25.84
C VAL A 76 16.87 -1.50 25.36
N GLN A 77 17.27 -0.61 26.28
CA GLN A 77 18.00 0.60 25.90
C GLN A 77 19.37 0.27 25.30
N HIS A 78 20.10 -0.69 25.87
CA HIS A 78 21.35 -1.18 25.29
C HIS A 78 21.13 -1.77 23.89
N LEU A 79 20.14 -2.64 23.73
CA LEU A 79 19.78 -3.24 22.45
C LEU A 79 19.47 -2.17 21.39
N LEU A 80 18.67 -1.15 21.74
CA LEU A 80 18.36 -0.03 20.83
C LEU A 80 19.58 0.79 20.46
N ARG A 81 20.45 1.14 21.42
CA ARG A 81 21.69 1.89 21.16
C ARG A 81 22.62 1.09 20.25
N THR A 82 22.81 -0.19 20.55
CA THR A 82 23.67 -1.08 19.78
C THR A 82 23.14 -1.32 18.37
N ALA A 83 21.82 -1.50 18.21
CA ALA A 83 21.18 -1.60 16.90
C ALA A 83 21.34 -0.30 16.10
N SER A 84 21.16 0.86 16.76
CA SER A 84 21.34 2.17 16.15
C SER A 84 22.77 2.41 15.69
N SER A 85 23.78 2.17 16.53
CA SER A 85 25.19 2.32 16.16
C SER A 85 25.63 1.37 15.05
N HIS A 86 25.02 0.18 14.98
CA HIS A 86 25.32 -0.80 13.93
C HIS A 86 24.70 -0.42 12.57
N LEU A 87 23.54 0.23 12.58
CA LEU A 87 22.80 0.63 11.38
C LEU A 87 23.05 2.08 10.96
N GLN A 88 23.77 2.87 11.78
CA GLN A 88 24.22 4.19 11.40
C GLN A 88 25.14 4.06 10.17
N GLY A 89 24.55 4.32 9.00
CA GLY A 89 25.30 4.72 7.83
C GLY A 89 26.11 5.96 8.19
N THR A 90 27.36 6.00 7.76
CA THR A 90 28.27 7.09 8.09
C THR A 90 27.67 8.46 7.74
N CYS A 91 27.71 9.35 8.73
CA CYS A 91 27.56 10.81 8.63
C CYS A 91 26.14 11.41 8.80
N VAL A 92 26.04 12.38 9.71
CA VAL A 92 25.01 13.42 9.67
C VAL A 92 25.22 14.21 8.38
N CYS A 93 24.36 13.99 7.39
CA CYS A 93 24.43 14.70 6.11
C CYS A 93 23.68 16.03 6.21
N THR A 94 24.24 17.07 5.59
CA THR A 94 23.51 18.33 5.42
C THR A 94 22.38 18.14 4.40
N ALA A 95 21.33 18.97 4.49
CA ALA A 95 20.28 18.99 3.47
C ALA A 95 20.84 19.21 2.05
N LEU A 96 21.91 20.01 1.92
CA LEU A 96 22.63 20.21 0.65
C LEU A 96 23.28 18.92 0.15
N HIS A 97 23.93 18.17 1.03
CA HIS A 97 24.55 16.90 0.67
C HIS A 97 23.51 15.86 0.21
N LEU A 98 22.35 15.80 0.88
CA LEU A 98 21.21 14.97 0.46
C LEU A 98 20.68 15.39 -0.92
N HIS A 99 20.54 16.69 -1.17
CA HIS A 99 20.07 17.21 -2.45
C HIS A 99 21.04 16.93 -3.61
N GLN A 100 22.35 17.06 -3.35
CA GLN A 100 23.41 16.80 -4.33
C GLN A 100 23.63 15.31 -4.58
N GLN A 101 23.45 14.46 -3.57
CA GLN A 101 23.50 13.00 -3.68
C GLN A 101 22.22 12.40 -4.30
N LYS A 102 21.81 12.90 -5.47
CA LYS A 102 20.67 12.39 -6.27
C LYS A 102 20.66 10.86 -6.46
N GLN A 103 21.81 10.20 -6.28
CA GLN A 103 22.06 8.80 -6.60
C GLN A 103 22.19 7.86 -5.39
N ARG A 104 22.20 8.34 -4.14
CA ARG A 104 22.49 7.48 -2.97
C ARG A 104 21.25 6.81 -2.34
N PHE A 105 20.06 7.14 -2.84
CA PHE A 105 18.80 6.49 -2.47
C PHE A 105 18.16 5.68 -3.61
N PRO A 106 18.90 4.84 -4.35
CA PRO A 106 18.38 4.20 -5.56
C PRO A 106 17.22 3.23 -5.27
N ALA A 107 17.17 2.64 -4.07
CA ALA A 107 16.07 1.76 -3.67
C ALA A 107 14.80 2.50 -3.19
N GLN A 108 14.92 3.70 -2.63
CA GLN A 108 13.78 4.50 -2.14
C GLN A 108 13.11 5.33 -3.25
N HIS A 109 13.75 5.43 -4.42
CA HIS A 109 13.23 6.16 -5.59
C HIS A 109 12.66 5.24 -6.67
N GLN A 110 12.65 3.91 -6.45
CA GLN A 110 11.90 3.03 -7.33
C GLN A 110 10.42 3.39 -7.21
N ARG A 111 9.75 3.44 -8.36
CA ARG A 111 8.35 3.82 -8.48
C ARG A 111 7.63 2.87 -9.41
N LEU A 112 6.37 2.60 -9.09
CA LEU A 112 5.41 1.97 -9.97
C LEU A 112 4.75 3.07 -10.81
N SER A 113 4.89 3.00 -12.12
CA SER A 113 4.22 3.91 -13.05
C SER A 113 2.70 3.82 -12.90
N LEU A 114 2.01 4.94 -13.13
CA LEU A 114 0.55 4.99 -13.20
C LEU A 114 0.03 4.56 -14.58
N GLY A 115 0.92 4.25 -15.54
CA GLY A 115 0.57 3.95 -16.93
C GLY A 115 0.11 5.19 -17.70
N CYS A 116 0.38 6.39 -17.18
CA CYS A 116 0.04 7.67 -17.80
C CYS A 116 1.22 8.65 -17.64
N PRO A 117 1.90 9.04 -18.73
CA PRO A 117 3.07 9.92 -18.64
C PRO A 117 2.82 11.26 -17.94
N VAL A 118 1.61 11.81 -18.09
CA VAL A 118 1.22 13.07 -17.42
C VAL A 118 1.16 12.88 -15.91
N LEU A 119 0.50 11.83 -15.43
CA LEU A 119 0.39 11.54 -14.00
C LEU A 119 1.74 11.12 -13.40
N ASP A 120 2.54 10.36 -14.15
CA ASP A 120 3.89 10.01 -13.73
C ASP A 120 4.77 11.25 -13.62
N GLY A 121 4.67 12.21 -14.55
CA GLY A 121 5.35 13.50 -14.46
C GLY A 121 4.98 14.26 -13.18
N LEU A 122 3.69 14.32 -12.86
CA LEU A 122 3.18 14.95 -11.62
C LEU A 122 3.70 14.25 -10.35
N LEU A 123 3.81 12.93 -10.37
CA LEU A 123 4.25 12.12 -9.22
C LEU A 123 5.76 11.79 -9.25
N ARG A 124 6.53 12.46 -10.12
CA ARG A 124 7.98 12.27 -10.26
C ARG A 124 8.39 10.82 -10.55
N GLY A 125 7.65 10.17 -11.44
CA GLY A 125 7.88 8.80 -11.92
C GLY A 125 6.91 7.75 -11.39
N GLY A 126 5.89 8.15 -10.62
CA GLY A 126 4.81 7.28 -10.17
C GLY A 126 4.78 6.99 -8.66
N LEU A 127 4.11 5.90 -8.28
CA LEU A 127 3.89 5.54 -6.87
C LEU A 127 5.19 5.03 -6.21
N PRO A 128 5.62 5.59 -5.07
CA PRO A 128 6.80 5.10 -4.37
C PRO A 128 6.60 3.66 -3.90
N LEU A 129 7.65 2.83 -4.03
CA LEU A 129 7.59 1.44 -3.53
C LEU A 129 7.61 1.33 -1.99
N ASP A 130 8.06 2.39 -1.32
CA ASP A 130 8.08 2.49 0.13
C ASP A 130 7.21 3.68 0.55
N GLY A 131 6.06 3.39 1.16
CA GLY A 131 5.10 4.37 1.60
C GLY A 131 3.66 3.99 1.32
N LEU A 132 2.77 4.84 1.84
CA LEU A 132 1.34 4.76 1.57
C LEU A 132 0.98 5.93 0.66
N THR A 133 0.26 5.63 -0.42
CA THR A 133 -0.35 6.65 -1.28
C THR A 133 -1.85 6.62 -1.05
N GLU A 134 -2.42 7.77 -0.73
CA GLU A 134 -3.87 7.94 -0.64
C GLU A 134 -4.39 8.62 -1.92
N LEU A 135 -5.46 8.05 -2.48
CA LEU A 135 -6.21 8.64 -3.57
C LEU A 135 -7.61 9.01 -3.06
N ALA A 136 -7.79 10.29 -2.75
CA ALA A 136 -9.02 10.84 -2.21
C ALA A 136 -9.83 11.62 -3.25
N GLY A 137 -11.16 11.65 -3.08
CA GLY A 137 -12.05 12.51 -3.86
C GLY A 137 -13.48 11.97 -3.98
N PRO A 138 -14.39 12.73 -4.60
CA PRO A 138 -15.80 12.38 -4.69
C PRO A 138 -16.06 11.13 -5.54
N SER A 139 -17.26 10.55 -5.44
CA SER A 139 -17.71 9.48 -6.33
C SER A 139 -17.47 9.81 -7.81
N SER A 140 -17.19 8.79 -8.62
CA SER A 140 -17.02 8.94 -10.07
C SER A 140 -15.83 9.81 -10.52
N SER A 141 -14.90 10.18 -9.63
CA SER A 141 -13.67 10.90 -10.00
C SER A 141 -12.56 10.04 -10.63
N GLY A 142 -12.83 8.75 -10.92
CA GLY A 142 -11.88 7.85 -11.57
C GLY A 142 -10.92 7.09 -10.66
N LYS A 143 -11.11 7.13 -9.32
CA LYS A 143 -10.24 6.46 -8.35
C LYS A 143 -10.09 4.95 -8.60
N THR A 144 -11.21 4.24 -8.69
CA THR A 144 -11.25 2.81 -8.99
C THR A 144 -10.68 2.51 -10.38
N GLN A 145 -10.84 3.40 -11.37
CA GLN A 145 -10.23 3.22 -12.70
C GLN A 145 -8.70 3.21 -12.63
N LEU A 146 -8.13 4.17 -11.89
CA LEU A 146 -6.69 4.25 -11.69
C LEU A 146 -6.16 3.02 -10.93
N ALA A 147 -6.90 2.56 -9.93
CA ALA A 147 -6.54 1.39 -9.14
C ALA A 147 -6.51 0.10 -9.97
N LEU A 148 -7.53 -0.13 -10.80
CA LEU A 148 -7.54 -1.25 -11.75
C LEU A 148 -6.40 -1.16 -12.76
N GLN A 149 -6.12 0.04 -13.28
CA GLN A 149 -4.99 0.24 -14.20
C GLN A 149 -3.65 -0.04 -13.51
N LEU A 150 -3.48 0.29 -12.23
CA LEU A 150 -2.28 -0.04 -11.46
C LEU A 150 -2.14 -1.55 -11.24
N CYS A 151 -3.23 -2.29 -11.04
CA CYS A 151 -3.20 -3.76 -10.98
C CYS A 151 -2.73 -4.41 -12.28
N LEU A 152 -2.96 -3.76 -13.42
CA LEU A 152 -2.39 -4.19 -14.71
C LEU A 152 -0.95 -3.71 -14.86
N THR A 153 -0.67 -2.46 -14.49
CA THR A 153 0.64 -1.82 -14.66
C THR A 153 1.75 -2.50 -13.87
N VAL A 154 1.45 -2.99 -12.65
CA VAL A 154 2.42 -3.71 -11.81
C VAL A 154 2.95 -5.01 -12.47
N GLN A 155 2.18 -5.61 -13.39
CA GLN A 155 2.56 -6.84 -14.09
C GLN A 155 3.58 -6.60 -15.22
N PHE A 156 3.81 -5.34 -15.62
CA PHE A 156 4.80 -5.03 -16.65
C PHE A 156 6.24 -5.22 -16.16
N PRO A 157 7.20 -5.42 -17.09
CA PRO A 157 8.63 -5.31 -16.79
C PRO A 157 9.02 -3.99 -16.14
N ARG A 158 10.06 -4.01 -15.31
CA ARG A 158 10.58 -2.80 -14.62
C ARG A 158 10.99 -1.69 -15.57
N GLN A 159 11.58 -2.06 -16.70
CA GLN A 159 11.96 -1.12 -17.77
C GLN A 159 10.74 -0.41 -18.40
N HIS A 160 9.53 -0.96 -18.22
CA HIS A 160 8.25 -0.39 -18.66
C HIS A 160 7.39 0.09 -17.48
N GLY A 161 8.03 0.42 -16.35
CA GLY A 161 7.37 1.03 -15.20
C GLY A 161 6.56 0.09 -14.31
N GLY A 162 6.60 -1.23 -14.56
CA GLY A 162 5.98 -2.24 -13.70
C GLY A 162 6.95 -2.86 -12.68
N LEU A 163 6.53 -3.95 -12.02
CA LEU A 163 7.31 -4.67 -11.01
C LEU A 163 7.37 -6.19 -11.25
N GLU A 164 6.93 -6.65 -12.43
CA GLU A 164 6.94 -8.07 -12.83
C GLU A 164 6.22 -8.99 -11.84
N ALA A 165 5.14 -8.48 -11.23
CA ALA A 165 4.40 -9.19 -10.20
C ALA A 165 2.92 -8.80 -10.21
N GLY A 166 2.13 -9.52 -9.43
CA GLY A 166 0.73 -9.27 -9.23
C GLY A 166 0.36 -8.11 -8.30
N ALA A 167 -0.94 -7.97 -8.10
CA ALA A 167 -1.55 -7.06 -7.14
C ALA A 167 -2.47 -7.80 -6.17
N VAL A 168 -2.59 -7.30 -4.95
CA VAL A 168 -3.68 -7.64 -4.04
C VAL A 168 -4.67 -6.48 -4.04
N TYR A 169 -5.94 -6.76 -4.32
CA TYR A 169 -7.04 -5.79 -4.29
C TYR A 169 -8.00 -6.16 -3.17
N ILE A 170 -8.10 -5.29 -2.17
CA ILE A 170 -9.01 -5.48 -1.04
C ILE A 170 -10.22 -4.58 -1.26
N CYS A 171 -11.37 -5.19 -1.52
CA CYS A 171 -12.65 -4.53 -1.65
C CYS A 171 -13.35 -4.46 -0.30
N THR A 172 -13.81 -3.28 0.09
CA THR A 172 -14.49 -3.07 1.38
C THR A 172 -15.95 -2.62 1.27
N GLU A 173 -16.37 -2.12 0.11
CA GLU A 173 -17.73 -1.60 -0.12
C GLU A 173 -18.47 -2.47 -1.13
N ASP A 174 -17.93 -2.52 -2.34
CA ASP A 174 -18.59 -3.13 -3.49
C ASP A 174 -17.90 -4.42 -3.94
N VAL A 175 -18.60 -5.14 -4.83
CA VAL A 175 -18.03 -6.26 -5.57
C VAL A 175 -16.89 -5.75 -6.45
N PHE A 176 -15.83 -6.55 -6.59
CA PHE A 176 -14.70 -6.21 -7.43
C PHE A 176 -15.16 -5.99 -8.88
N PRO A 177 -14.80 -4.87 -9.52
CA PRO A 177 -15.29 -4.51 -10.86
C PRO A 177 -14.57 -5.32 -11.96
N SER A 178 -14.78 -6.64 -11.97
CA SER A 178 -14.12 -7.61 -12.84
C SER A 178 -14.39 -7.36 -14.33
N VAL A 179 -15.63 -7.05 -14.68
CA VAL A 179 -16.02 -6.71 -16.07
C VAL A 179 -15.22 -5.50 -16.55
N ARG A 180 -15.05 -4.49 -15.69
CA ARG A 180 -14.27 -3.30 -16.04
C ARG A 180 -12.79 -3.62 -16.16
N LEU A 181 -12.24 -4.45 -15.28
CA LEU A 181 -10.86 -4.93 -15.40
C LEU A 181 -10.63 -5.62 -16.75
N GLN A 182 -11.53 -6.52 -17.18
CA GLN A 182 -11.43 -7.21 -18.45
C GLN A 182 -11.44 -6.24 -19.64
N GLN A 183 -12.28 -5.20 -19.59
CA GLN A 183 -12.27 -4.13 -20.60
C GLN A 183 -10.91 -3.41 -20.65
N LEU A 184 -10.34 -3.06 -19.49
CA LEU A 184 -9.02 -2.42 -19.41
C LEU A 184 -7.91 -3.34 -19.94
N MET A 185 -7.97 -4.64 -19.62
CA MET A 185 -7.03 -5.66 -20.12
C MET A 185 -7.04 -5.72 -21.65
N ALA A 186 -8.24 -5.80 -22.25
CA ALA A 186 -8.40 -5.86 -23.71
C ALA A 186 -7.86 -4.61 -24.42
N GLN A 187 -7.82 -3.46 -23.74
CA GLN A 187 -7.35 -2.19 -24.31
C GLN A 187 -5.88 -1.88 -24.00
N GLN A 188 -5.13 -2.74 -23.31
CA GLN A 188 -3.74 -2.41 -22.89
C GLN A 188 -2.83 -2.03 -24.05
N ARG A 189 -2.95 -2.64 -25.24
CA ARG A 189 -2.17 -2.25 -26.42
C ARG A 189 -2.40 -0.80 -26.85
N ARG A 190 -3.61 -0.29 -26.67
CA ARG A 190 -3.99 1.09 -27.01
C ARG A 190 -3.66 2.07 -25.89
N LEU A 191 -3.72 1.62 -24.64
CA LEU A 191 -3.48 2.45 -23.46
C LEU A 191 -1.97 2.61 -23.16
N ARG A 192 -1.15 1.61 -23.48
CA ARG A 192 0.31 1.59 -23.25
C ARG A 192 1.10 1.69 -24.55
N THR A 193 0.88 2.78 -25.29
CA THR A 193 1.62 3.05 -26.55
C THR A 193 3.11 3.29 -26.32
N ASP A 194 3.52 3.53 -25.08
CA ASP A 194 4.90 3.63 -24.62
C ASP A 194 5.62 2.26 -24.54
N VAL A 195 4.88 1.15 -24.63
CA VAL A 195 5.41 -0.21 -24.50
C VAL A 195 5.30 -0.95 -25.83
N PRO A 196 6.35 -1.67 -26.27
CA PRO A 196 6.27 -2.54 -27.45
C PRO A 196 5.12 -3.56 -27.36
N GLY A 197 4.40 -3.76 -28.48
CA GLY A 197 3.19 -4.59 -28.51
C GLY A 197 3.44 -6.06 -28.13
N ASP A 198 4.59 -6.61 -28.51
CA ASP A 198 5.04 -7.97 -28.17
C ASP A 198 5.20 -8.16 -26.65
N VAL A 199 5.67 -7.14 -25.93
CA VAL A 199 5.77 -7.16 -24.47
C VAL A 199 4.38 -7.21 -23.85
N VAL A 200 3.44 -6.42 -24.35
CA VAL A 200 2.04 -6.40 -23.87
C VAL A 200 1.38 -7.77 -24.07
N GLU A 201 1.60 -8.40 -25.23
CA GLU A 201 1.04 -9.70 -25.59
C GLU A 201 1.57 -10.86 -24.73
N ARG A 202 2.84 -10.78 -24.31
CA ARG A 202 3.47 -11.80 -23.46
C ARG A 202 2.90 -11.80 -22.04
N ILE A 203 2.38 -10.66 -21.58
CA ILE A 203 1.83 -10.54 -20.22
C ILE A 203 0.43 -11.16 -20.19
N LYS A 204 0.28 -12.22 -19.41
CA LYS A 204 -1.03 -12.83 -19.10
C LYS A 204 -1.71 -12.03 -18.00
N PHE A 205 -2.22 -10.85 -18.37
CA PHE A 205 -2.94 -9.98 -17.45
C PHE A 205 -4.06 -10.74 -16.73
N GLY A 206 -4.17 -10.54 -15.42
CA GLY A 206 -5.26 -11.10 -14.59
C GLY A 206 -4.88 -12.33 -13.78
N ASN A 207 -3.88 -13.12 -14.20
CA ASN A 207 -3.46 -14.33 -13.49
C ASN A 207 -2.90 -14.05 -12.07
N GLN A 208 -2.48 -12.83 -11.80
CA GLN A 208 -1.86 -12.44 -10.54
C GLN A 208 -2.57 -11.24 -9.90
N ILE A 209 -3.90 -11.17 -9.99
CA ILE A 209 -4.70 -10.19 -9.24
C ILE A 209 -5.51 -10.94 -8.19
N PHE A 210 -5.07 -10.83 -6.93
CA PHE A 210 -5.69 -11.49 -5.79
C PHE A 210 -6.74 -10.57 -5.19
N ILE A 211 -7.99 -11.02 -5.14
CA ILE A 211 -9.12 -10.21 -4.67
C ILE A 211 -9.56 -10.72 -3.30
N GLU A 212 -9.69 -9.81 -2.35
CA GLU A 212 -10.22 -10.08 -1.01
C GLU A 212 -11.38 -9.13 -0.73
N HIS A 213 -12.49 -9.68 -0.24
CA HIS A 213 -13.64 -8.90 0.22
C HIS A 213 -13.64 -8.88 1.74
N VAL A 214 -13.66 -7.70 2.35
CA VAL A 214 -13.68 -7.52 3.80
C VAL A 214 -14.78 -6.53 4.17
N ALA A 215 -15.59 -6.82 5.17
CA ALA A 215 -16.73 -5.96 5.54
C ALA A 215 -16.47 -5.13 6.80
N ASP A 216 -15.49 -5.52 7.60
CA ASP A 216 -15.24 -5.00 8.95
C ASP A 216 -13.75 -4.73 9.19
N VAL A 217 -13.45 -3.93 10.21
CA VAL A 217 -12.09 -3.49 10.51
C VAL A 217 -11.19 -4.64 10.98
N ASP A 218 -11.77 -5.63 11.69
CA ASP A 218 -11.03 -6.77 12.22
C ASP A 218 -10.58 -7.71 11.09
N THR A 219 -11.46 -8.01 10.13
CA THR A 219 -11.13 -8.81 8.95
C THR A 219 -10.15 -8.09 8.01
N LEU A 220 -10.27 -6.76 7.86
CA LEU A 220 -9.27 -5.96 7.13
C LEU A 220 -7.89 -6.05 7.79
N LEU A 221 -7.82 -5.86 9.11
CA LEU A 221 -6.56 -5.98 9.87
C LEU A 221 -5.98 -7.39 9.77
N GLU A 222 -6.81 -8.43 9.84
CA GLU A 222 -6.37 -9.80 9.66
C GLU A 222 -5.81 -10.05 8.25
N CYS A 223 -6.52 -9.60 7.22
CA CYS A 223 -6.09 -9.70 5.83
C CYS A 223 -4.70 -9.05 5.65
N VAL A 224 -4.56 -7.80 6.09
CA VAL A 224 -3.31 -7.02 6.02
C VAL A 224 -2.18 -7.66 6.84
N ARG A 225 -2.46 -8.26 8.00
CA ARG A 225 -1.41 -8.82 8.89
C ARG A 225 -1.04 -10.27 8.60
N LYS A 226 -1.92 -11.05 7.96
CA LYS A 226 -1.72 -12.48 7.77
C LYS A 226 -1.73 -12.88 6.30
N LYS A 227 -2.76 -12.51 5.53
CA LYS A 227 -2.92 -12.95 4.14
C LYS A 227 -1.97 -12.23 3.17
N VAL A 228 -1.99 -10.89 3.19
CA VAL A 228 -1.17 -10.07 2.29
C VAL A 228 0.34 -10.37 2.41
N PRO A 229 0.94 -10.48 3.61
CA PRO A 229 2.36 -10.82 3.73
C PRO A 229 2.74 -12.15 3.06
N VAL A 230 1.84 -13.14 3.02
CA VAL A 230 2.11 -14.43 2.37
C VAL A 230 2.31 -14.24 0.87
N LEU A 231 1.44 -13.46 0.22
CA LEU A 231 1.54 -13.17 -1.21
C LEU A 231 2.78 -12.33 -1.54
N LEU A 232 3.05 -11.29 -0.73
CA LEU A 232 4.23 -10.43 -0.92
C LEU A 232 5.54 -11.20 -0.68
N SER A 233 5.61 -12.06 0.34
CA SER A 233 6.81 -12.85 0.65
C SER A 233 7.15 -13.90 -0.41
N ARG A 234 6.13 -14.42 -1.11
CA ARG A 234 6.31 -15.33 -2.26
C ARG A 234 6.71 -14.59 -3.55
N GLY A 235 6.65 -13.26 -3.55
CA GLY A 235 6.93 -12.44 -4.73
C GLY A 235 5.84 -12.48 -5.81
N VAL A 236 4.71 -13.15 -5.56
CA VAL A 236 3.59 -13.24 -6.53
C VAL A 236 2.77 -11.96 -6.60
N ALA A 237 2.88 -11.07 -5.61
CA ALA A 237 2.29 -9.75 -5.64
C ALA A 237 3.30 -8.70 -5.14
N ARG A 238 3.22 -7.49 -5.70
CA ARG A 238 4.02 -6.34 -5.26
C ARG A 238 3.23 -5.05 -5.08
N LEU A 239 1.96 -5.00 -5.48
CA LEU A 239 1.06 -3.87 -5.22
C LEU A 239 -0.04 -4.30 -4.26
N VAL A 240 -0.42 -3.44 -3.32
CA VAL A 240 -1.61 -3.61 -2.48
C VAL A 240 -2.55 -2.43 -2.70
N VAL A 241 -3.80 -2.70 -3.01
CA VAL A 241 -4.88 -1.71 -3.16
C VAL A 241 -5.95 -1.97 -2.11
N ILE A 242 -6.46 -0.91 -1.48
CA ILE A 242 -7.60 -0.95 -0.58
C ILE A 242 -8.67 0.01 -1.10
N ASP A 243 -9.81 -0.53 -1.53
CA ASP A 243 -10.94 0.21 -2.08
C ASP A 243 -12.22 -0.07 -1.27
N SER A 244 -12.57 0.77 -0.29
CA SER A 244 -11.92 1.99 0.19
C SER A 244 -11.44 1.82 1.64
N VAL A 245 -10.37 2.52 2.02
CA VAL A 245 -9.77 2.37 3.36
C VAL A 245 -10.71 2.84 4.49
N ALA A 246 -11.63 3.75 4.17
CA ALA A 246 -12.51 4.37 5.15
C ALA A 246 -13.78 3.55 5.45
N ALA A 247 -14.24 2.71 4.51
CA ALA A 247 -15.58 2.15 4.60
C ALA A 247 -15.85 1.25 5.82
N PRO A 248 -14.94 0.33 6.23
CA PRO A 248 -15.16 -0.48 7.43
C PRO A 248 -15.30 0.38 8.70
N PHE A 249 -14.71 1.59 8.69
CA PHE A 249 -14.76 2.51 9.82
C PHE A 249 -16.01 3.41 9.83
N ARG A 250 -16.83 3.41 8.78
CA ARG A 250 -18.05 4.24 8.71
C ARG A 250 -19.18 3.67 9.56
N CYS A 251 -19.41 2.36 9.47
CA CYS A 251 -20.56 1.70 10.11
C CYS A 251 -20.27 1.24 11.55
N GLU A 252 -19.00 0.98 11.90
CA GLU A 252 -18.62 0.41 13.21
C GLU A 252 -18.45 1.44 14.34
N PHE A 253 -18.37 2.74 14.02
CA PHE A 253 -17.97 3.78 14.98
C PHE A 253 -18.87 5.01 14.90
N ASP A 254 -20.09 4.89 15.44
CA ASP A 254 -20.99 6.03 15.65
C ASP A 254 -20.67 6.77 16.97
N GLY A 255 -20.84 8.10 16.99
CA GLY A 255 -20.79 8.93 18.20
C GLY A 255 -19.51 8.81 19.04
N ALA A 256 -19.65 8.43 20.33
CA ALA A 256 -18.60 8.43 21.35
C ALA A 256 -17.40 7.48 21.09
N ALA A 257 -17.44 6.69 20.00
CA ALA A 257 -16.42 5.69 19.65
C ALA A 257 -15.20 6.26 18.88
N SER A 258 -14.99 7.59 18.87
CA SER A 258 -13.88 8.24 18.17
C SER A 258 -12.49 7.74 18.60
N VAL A 259 -12.28 7.50 19.90
CA VAL A 259 -10.98 7.00 20.41
C VAL A 259 -10.70 5.55 19.95
N PRO A 260 -11.62 4.58 20.11
CA PRO A 260 -11.48 3.25 19.51
C PRO A 260 -11.21 3.30 18.01
N ARG A 261 -11.95 4.12 17.25
CA ARG A 261 -11.76 4.30 15.80
C ARG A 261 -10.35 4.77 15.49
N ALA A 262 -9.87 5.82 16.16
CA ALA A 262 -8.53 6.36 15.97
C ALA A 262 -7.44 5.31 16.25
N ARG A 263 -7.57 4.53 17.34
CA ARG A 263 -6.64 3.44 17.67
C ARG A 263 -6.61 2.36 16.58
N ARG A 264 -7.77 1.99 16.05
CA ARG A 264 -7.86 1.00 14.97
C ARG A 264 -7.27 1.51 13.65
N LEU A 265 -7.55 2.77 13.28
CA LEU A 265 -6.94 3.43 12.12
C LEU A 265 -5.41 3.51 12.24
N GLN A 266 -4.90 3.89 13.41
CA GLN A 266 -3.46 3.88 13.70
C GLN A 266 -2.87 2.47 13.56
N ALA A 267 -3.57 1.45 14.07
CA ALA A 267 -3.13 0.07 13.98
C ALA A 267 -3.11 -0.46 12.53
N LEU A 268 -4.05 -0.02 11.69
CA LEU A 268 -4.09 -0.31 10.26
C LEU A 268 -2.97 0.41 9.52
N GLY A 269 -2.85 1.73 9.69
CA GLY A 269 -1.79 2.54 9.06
C GLY A 269 -0.39 2.03 9.41
N ALA A 270 -0.15 1.65 10.67
CA ALA A 270 1.11 1.03 11.08
C ALA A 270 1.34 -0.33 10.43
N ALA A 271 0.29 -1.14 10.24
CA ALA A 271 0.40 -2.43 9.56
C ALA A 271 0.70 -2.28 8.07
N LEU A 272 0.01 -1.38 7.38
CA LEU A 272 0.24 -1.07 5.96
C LEU A 272 1.63 -0.50 5.72
N ARG A 273 2.08 0.43 6.57
CA ARG A 273 3.43 0.98 6.48
C ARG A 273 4.48 -0.11 6.67
N ARG A 274 4.31 -0.98 7.67
CA ARG A 274 5.22 -2.13 7.86
C ARG A 274 5.23 -3.05 6.65
N LEU A 275 4.08 -3.35 6.04
CA LEU A 275 4.02 -4.14 4.80
C LEU A 275 4.85 -3.46 3.69
N SER A 276 4.57 -2.19 3.41
CA SER A 276 5.24 -1.44 2.34
C SER A 276 6.76 -1.40 2.56
N CYS A 277 7.23 -1.02 3.76
CA CYS A 277 8.65 -0.96 4.07
C CYS A 277 9.35 -2.34 4.01
N THR A 278 8.65 -3.40 4.44
CA THR A 278 9.23 -4.77 4.52
C THR A 278 9.38 -5.37 3.14
N PHE A 279 8.37 -5.19 2.29
CA PHE A 279 8.29 -5.83 0.98
C PHE A 279 8.61 -4.88 -0.17
N GLN A 280 8.94 -3.61 0.07
CA GLN A 280 9.13 -2.59 -0.97
C GLN A 280 7.98 -2.64 -1.98
N SER A 281 6.76 -2.60 -1.44
CA SER A 281 5.52 -2.75 -2.18
C SER A 281 4.69 -1.48 -2.01
N PRO A 282 4.30 -0.81 -3.11
CA PRO A 282 3.39 0.33 -3.04
C PRO A 282 2.05 -0.12 -2.45
N VAL A 283 1.53 0.70 -1.55
CA VAL A 283 0.18 0.54 -1.00
C VAL A 283 -0.65 1.73 -1.41
N LEU A 284 -1.71 1.49 -2.18
CA LEU A 284 -2.70 2.48 -2.57
C LEU A 284 -3.94 2.33 -1.70
N CYS A 285 -4.29 3.38 -0.97
CA CYS A 285 -5.56 3.48 -0.24
C CYS A 285 -6.49 4.42 -0.99
N ILE A 286 -7.67 3.95 -1.37
CA ILE A 286 -8.71 4.80 -1.94
C ILE A 286 -9.55 5.32 -0.79
N ASN A 287 -9.86 6.61 -0.83
CA ASN A 287 -10.75 7.24 0.12
C ASN A 287 -11.82 8.03 -0.65
N GLN A 288 -13.07 7.66 -0.45
CA GLN A 288 -14.18 8.39 -1.05
C GLN A 288 -14.59 9.52 -0.13
N GLU A 289 -14.60 10.76 -0.62
CA GLU A 289 -15.19 11.86 0.12
C GLU A 289 -16.71 11.76 0.02
N THR A 290 -17.37 11.66 1.17
CA THR A 290 -18.81 11.89 1.31
C THR A 290 -19.00 13.34 1.69
N THR A 291 -19.71 14.10 0.87
CA THR A 291 -20.18 15.43 1.28
C THR A 291 -21.09 15.27 2.49
N ASP A 292 -20.77 15.92 3.60
CA ASP A 292 -21.63 15.99 4.79
C ASP A 292 -22.92 16.74 4.42
N SER A 293 -23.88 16.03 3.86
CA SER A 293 -25.28 16.46 3.79
C SER A 293 -26.04 15.67 4.87
N PRO A 294 -26.50 16.32 5.95
CA PRO A 294 -27.06 15.65 7.14
C PRO A 294 -28.41 14.94 6.92
N GLN A 295 -28.85 14.70 5.68
CA GLN A 295 -30.15 14.11 5.37
C GLN A 295 -30.11 12.65 4.88
N TYR A 296 -28.95 12.06 4.59
CA TYR A 296 -28.91 10.73 3.97
C TYR A 296 -28.96 9.54 4.95
N CYS A 297 -28.70 9.74 6.25
CA CYS A 297 -28.66 8.65 7.24
C CYS A 297 -30.03 8.17 7.76
N LYS A 298 -31.17 8.71 7.29
CA LYS A 298 -32.50 8.32 7.81
C LYS A 298 -33.27 7.27 6.99
N HIS A 299 -32.78 6.83 5.82
CA HIS A 299 -33.58 5.98 4.92
C HIS A 299 -33.09 4.54 4.70
N LYS A 300 -32.14 4.02 5.49
CA LYS A 300 -31.78 2.59 5.44
C LYS A 300 -32.26 1.74 6.62
N ALA A 301 -33.04 2.30 7.54
CA ALA A 301 -33.63 1.59 8.68
C ALA A 301 -35.16 1.48 8.59
N SER A 302 -35.67 1.21 7.40
CA SER A 302 -37.05 0.81 7.05
C SER A 302 -37.04 0.91 5.52
N THR A 303 -37.13 -0.16 4.73
CA THR A 303 -38.38 -0.87 4.49
C THR A 303 -38.05 -2.16 3.72
N THR A 304 -38.51 -3.29 4.23
CA THR A 304 -38.75 -4.50 3.44
C THR A 304 -40.02 -4.22 2.62
N GLU A 305 -39.94 -3.98 1.32
CA GLU A 305 -41.09 -4.17 0.43
C GLU A 305 -40.72 -4.14 -1.07
N THR A 306 -41.34 -5.09 -1.73
CA THR A 306 -41.48 -5.42 -3.16
C THR A 306 -41.34 -4.27 -4.17
N ALA A 307 -40.67 -4.58 -5.28
CA ALA A 307 -40.48 -3.74 -6.44
C ALA A 307 -41.79 -3.27 -7.08
N HIS A 308 -41.95 -1.96 -7.24
CA HIS A 308 -42.81 -1.34 -8.26
C HIS A 308 -42.18 -0.02 -8.71
N TRP A 309 -41.92 0.11 -10.01
CA TRP A 309 -41.40 1.33 -10.65
C TRP A 309 -42.51 2.36 -10.86
N PRO A 310 -42.40 3.62 -10.41
CA PRO A 310 -43.39 4.63 -10.73
C PRO A 310 -43.19 5.17 -12.17
N ARG A 311 -44.26 5.11 -12.95
CA ARG A 311 -44.44 5.94 -14.15
C ARG A 311 -44.81 7.36 -13.70
N GLU A 312 -44.49 8.33 -14.56
CA GLU A 312 -44.85 9.75 -14.57
C GLU A 312 -43.79 10.75 -14.09
N LEU A 313 -43.40 11.63 -15.02
CA LEU A 313 -42.60 12.83 -14.84
C LEU A 313 -43.55 14.04 -14.68
N PRO A 314 -43.40 14.90 -13.66
CA PRO A 314 -44.13 16.17 -13.62
C PRO A 314 -43.39 17.25 -14.41
N GLY A 315 -44.18 18.05 -15.12
CA GLY A 315 -43.71 19.03 -16.09
C GLY A 315 -43.49 20.45 -15.55
N ARG A 316 -43.03 21.27 -16.52
CA ARG A 316 -43.09 22.74 -16.65
C ARG A 316 -42.62 23.61 -15.47
N LEU A 317 -41.49 24.27 -15.69
CA LEU A 317 -41.23 25.62 -15.18
C LEU A 317 -41.35 26.62 -16.34
N ARG A 318 -42.07 27.71 -16.07
CA ARG A 318 -42.33 28.85 -16.96
C ARG A 318 -41.41 29.99 -16.55
N GLY A 319 -40.89 30.72 -17.55
CA GLY A 319 -40.62 32.15 -17.44
C GLY A 319 -39.16 32.58 -17.52
N GLN A 320 -38.75 33.08 -18.68
CA GLN A 320 -38.30 34.48 -18.89
C GLN A 320 -37.84 34.65 -20.34
N GLU A 321 -38.54 35.49 -21.10
CA GLU A 321 -37.96 36.15 -22.29
C GLU A 321 -37.12 37.36 -21.84
N PRO A 322 -36.19 37.85 -22.69
CA PRO A 322 -36.60 38.95 -23.57
C PRO A 322 -36.02 38.88 -25.00
N GLY A 323 -36.87 39.23 -25.97
CA GLY A 323 -36.56 40.22 -27.00
C GLY A 323 -35.85 39.74 -28.28
N GLY A 324 -36.44 40.11 -29.43
CA GLY A 324 -35.64 40.45 -30.61
C GLY A 324 -36.09 39.83 -31.93
N SER A 325 -37.00 40.54 -32.61
CA SER A 325 -36.97 40.85 -34.06
C SER A 325 -36.76 39.74 -35.11
N GLY A 326 -37.73 39.63 -36.03
CA GLY A 326 -37.40 39.69 -37.46
C GLY A 326 -37.74 38.46 -38.30
N GLY A 327 -38.89 38.53 -38.98
CA GLY A 327 -38.99 38.29 -40.43
C GLY A 327 -38.97 36.85 -40.95
N PRO A 328 -39.48 36.63 -42.19
CA PRO A 328 -40.22 35.41 -42.53
C PRO A 328 -39.53 34.54 -43.60
N GLY A 329 -40.03 33.31 -43.76
CA GLY A 329 -40.03 32.64 -45.06
C GLY A 329 -39.44 31.23 -45.08
N LEU A 330 -40.31 30.24 -45.24
CA LEU A 330 -39.98 28.98 -45.91
C LEU A 330 -41.20 28.57 -46.76
N PRO A 331 -41.10 28.54 -48.09
CA PRO A 331 -42.05 27.84 -48.92
C PRO A 331 -41.67 26.36 -49.01
N GLN A 332 -42.68 25.49 -48.94
CA GLN A 332 -42.55 24.09 -49.33
C GLN A 332 -42.23 23.99 -50.84
N PRO A 333 -41.61 22.89 -51.26
CA PRO A 333 -41.89 22.30 -52.56
C PRO A 333 -42.49 20.88 -52.44
N PRO A 334 -43.45 20.52 -53.31
CA PRO A 334 -44.00 19.17 -53.48
C PRO A 334 -43.33 18.46 -54.69
N PRO A 335 -43.81 17.29 -55.15
CA PRO A 335 -44.40 16.16 -54.43
C PRO A 335 -43.39 15.03 -54.16
#